data_AF-A0A914RGE6-F1
#
_entry.id   AF-A0A914RGE6-F1
#
_cell.length_a   1.000
_cell.length_b   1.000
_cell.length_c   1.000
_cell.angle_alpha   90.00
_cell.angle_beta   90.00
_cell.angle_gamma   90.00
#
_symmetry.space_group_name_H-M   'P 1'
#
loop_
_entity.id
_entity.type
_entity.pdbx_description
1 polymer ?
#
loop_
_entity_poly.entity_id
_entity_poly.type
_entity_poly.pdbx_seq_one_letter_code
_entity_poly.pdbx_strand_id
1 'polypeptide(L)'
;MLSIDGSKLQEHLGMLPEQAARFGPRPASSIDLDDPILLNNVGVLKVFRVYPTDMVESFDELKAWQSQMPMSEYSPQLAEEQLRQLTGSLVEFPLNFLLKANLAPGLASKEGLVPTSVFT
;
A
#
# COMPACT_ATOMS: atom_id res chain seq x y z
N MET A 1 18.25 -17.41 19.99
CA MET A 1 17.75 -17.40 18.60
C MET A 1 16.40 -16.71 18.61
N LEU A 2 16.29 -15.51 18.05
CA LEU A 2 15.00 -14.85 17.85
C LEU A 2 14.27 -15.64 16.76
N SER A 3 13.31 -16.48 17.15
CA SER A 3 12.40 -17.11 16.20
C SER A 3 11.53 -15.99 15.64
N ILE A 4 11.75 -15.61 14.39
CA ILE A 4 10.82 -14.69 13.70
C ILE A 4 9.51 -15.45 13.61
N ASP A 5 8.50 -14.97 14.32
CA ASP A 5 7.21 -15.65 14.44
C ASP A 5 6.52 -15.63 13.07
N GLY A 6 6.63 -16.74 12.33
CA GLY A 6 6.11 -16.87 10.96
C GLY A 6 4.60 -16.65 10.85
N SER A 7 3.90 -16.71 11.99
CA SER A 7 2.46 -16.38 12.12
C SER A 7 2.14 -14.96 11.67
N LYS A 8 3.02 -13.98 11.94
CA LYS A 8 2.79 -12.57 11.60
C LYS A 8 2.89 -12.30 10.10
N LEU A 9 3.79 -13.01 9.44
CA LEU A 9 3.93 -12.97 7.98
C LEU A 9 2.73 -13.66 7.30
N GLN A 10 2.30 -14.81 7.86
CA GLN A 10 1.11 -15.52 7.38
C GLN A 10 -0.17 -14.69 7.46
N GLU A 11 -0.35 -13.92 8.53
CA GLU A 11 -1.49 -12.98 8.66
C GLU A 11 -1.51 -11.96 7.52
N HIS A 12 -0.37 -11.29 7.24
CA HIS A 12 -0.27 -10.28 6.19
C HIS A 12 -0.52 -10.85 4.78
N LEU A 13 -0.19 -12.12 4.57
CA LEU A 13 -0.40 -12.84 3.33
C LEU A 13 -1.80 -13.48 3.22
N GLY A 14 -2.62 -13.35 4.27
CA GLY A 14 -3.93 -13.98 4.37
C GLY A 14 -3.89 -15.50 4.53
N MET A 15 -2.72 -16.08 4.84
CA MET A 15 -2.48 -17.54 4.85
C MET A 15 -2.99 -18.22 6.12
N LEU A 16 -3.60 -17.47 7.05
CA LEU A 16 -4.22 -18.06 8.23
C LEU A 16 -5.39 -18.97 7.82
N PRO A 17 -5.63 -20.08 8.52
CA PRO A 17 -6.68 -21.03 8.18
C PRO A 17 -8.09 -20.41 8.12
N GLU A 18 -8.36 -19.38 8.92
CA GLU A 18 -9.61 -18.61 8.90
C GLU A 18 -9.78 -17.80 7.59
N GLN A 19 -8.68 -17.33 7.01
CA GLN A 19 -8.65 -16.56 5.76
C GLN A 19 -8.55 -17.49 4.53
N ALA A 20 -7.82 -18.60 4.64
CA ALA A 20 -7.75 -19.64 3.61
C ALA A 20 -9.13 -20.25 3.29
N ALA A 21 -10.05 -20.29 4.26
CA ALA A 21 -11.44 -20.68 4.01
C ALA A 21 -12.20 -19.72 3.06
N ARG A 22 -11.80 -18.44 2.98
CA ARG A 22 -12.40 -17.44 2.07
C ARG A 22 -11.80 -17.48 0.67
N PHE A 23 -10.53 -17.89 0.54
CA PHE A 23 -9.76 -17.81 -0.70
C PHE A 23 -9.33 -19.17 -1.28
N GLY A 24 -9.67 -20.28 -0.62
CA GLY A 24 -9.32 -21.65 -1.01
C GLY A 24 -7.99 -22.14 -0.42
N PRO A 25 -7.72 -23.47 -0.45
CA PRO A 25 -6.48 -24.05 0.04
C PRO A 25 -5.29 -23.56 -0.80
N ARG A 26 -4.29 -22.96 -0.14
CA ARG A 26 -3.09 -22.45 -0.78
C ARG A 26 -1.87 -23.33 -0.49
N PRO A 27 -0.97 -23.53 -1.47
CA PRO A 27 0.27 -24.25 -1.24
C PRO A 27 1.13 -23.46 -0.24
N ALA A 28 1.43 -24.10 0.90
CA ALA A 28 2.35 -23.59 1.90
C ALA A 28 3.79 -23.81 1.41
N SER A 29 4.24 -23.02 0.43
CA SER A 29 5.62 -23.10 -0.03
C SER A 29 6.11 -21.72 -0.46
N SER A 30 7.09 -21.22 0.28
CA SER A 30 7.96 -20.06 0.01
C SER A 30 7.26 -18.85 -0.59
N ILE A 31 7.07 -17.82 0.24
CA ILE A 31 6.66 -16.49 -0.20
C ILE A 31 7.75 -15.96 -1.13
N ASP A 32 7.46 -15.87 -2.42
CA ASP A 32 8.34 -15.20 -3.36
C ASP A 32 8.04 -13.70 -3.29
N LEU A 33 9.05 -12.86 -3.06
CA LEU A 33 8.84 -11.40 -3.06
C LEU A 33 8.62 -10.86 -4.47
N ASP A 34 8.87 -11.68 -5.49
CA ASP A 34 8.51 -11.43 -6.88
C ASP A 34 7.13 -12.06 -7.23
N ASP A 35 6.40 -12.63 -6.25
CA ASP A 35 5.08 -13.20 -6.52
C ASP A 35 4.09 -12.12 -7.00
N PRO A 36 3.34 -12.39 -8.07
CA PRO A 36 2.32 -11.45 -8.59
C PRO A 36 1.20 -11.15 -7.59
N ILE A 37 1.11 -11.88 -6.47
CA ILE A 37 0.18 -11.59 -5.37
C ILE A 37 0.48 -10.24 -4.70
N LEU A 38 1.75 -9.85 -4.59
CA LEU A 38 2.14 -8.53 -4.09
C LEU A 38 1.67 -7.41 -5.02
N LEU A 39 1.74 -7.69 -6.33
CA LEU A 39 1.29 -6.78 -7.38
C LEU A 39 -0.24 -6.67 -7.43
N ASN A 40 -0.98 -7.74 -7.08
CA ASN A 40 -2.44 -7.73 -7.14
C ASN A 40 -3.06 -6.69 -6.19
N ASN A 41 -2.44 -6.39 -5.06
CA ASN A 41 -2.98 -5.40 -4.12
C ASN A 41 -2.79 -3.94 -4.57
N VAL A 42 -2.03 -3.68 -5.65
CA VAL A 42 -1.98 -2.37 -6.33
C VAL A 42 -3.36 -1.96 -6.86
N GLY A 43 -4.24 -2.92 -7.14
CA GLY A 43 -5.63 -2.67 -7.50
C GLY A 43 -6.38 -1.85 -6.44
N VAL A 44 -6.11 -2.05 -5.15
CA VAL A 44 -6.70 -1.27 -4.04
C VAL A 44 -6.36 0.22 -4.19
N LEU A 45 -5.09 0.51 -4.48
CA LEU A 45 -4.60 1.89 -4.65
C LEU A 45 -5.36 2.59 -5.79
N LYS A 46 -5.68 1.86 -6.86
CA LYS A 46 -6.43 2.38 -8.01
C LYS A 46 -7.93 2.50 -7.74
N VAL A 47 -8.52 1.54 -7.02
CA VAL A 47 -9.97 1.53 -6.72
C VAL A 47 -10.33 2.68 -5.79
N PHE A 48 -9.55 2.87 -4.73
CA PHE A 48 -9.83 3.86 -3.69
C PHE A 48 -9.03 5.16 -3.83
N ARG A 49 -8.10 5.24 -4.80
CA ARG A 49 -7.20 6.38 -4.97
C ARG A 49 -6.42 6.73 -3.70
N VAL A 50 -6.08 5.74 -2.89
CA VAL A 50 -5.29 5.95 -1.67
C VAL A 50 -3.85 6.35 -2.01
N TYR A 51 -3.24 7.13 -1.12
CA TYR A 51 -1.84 7.55 -1.19
C TYR A 51 -1.13 7.11 0.11
N PRO A 52 0.15 6.72 0.06
CA PRO A 52 1.15 7.00 -0.98
C PRO A 52 1.02 6.13 -2.25
N THR A 53 1.42 6.65 -3.42
CA THR A 53 1.38 5.94 -4.71
C THR A 53 2.44 6.49 -5.68
N ASP A 54 3.05 5.62 -6.50
CA ASP A 54 4.03 6.00 -7.53
C ASP A 54 3.42 6.76 -8.73
N MET A 55 2.09 6.86 -8.79
CA MET A 55 1.40 7.70 -9.77
C MET A 55 1.43 9.19 -9.43
N VAL A 56 1.99 9.57 -8.28
CA VAL A 56 2.02 10.94 -7.77
C VAL A 56 3.45 11.29 -7.34
N GLU A 57 4.13 12.08 -8.15
CA GLU A 57 5.53 12.47 -7.91
C GLU A 57 5.67 13.90 -7.34
N SER A 58 4.58 14.68 -7.32
CA SER A 58 4.58 16.08 -6.86
C SER A 58 3.34 16.46 -6.04
N PHE A 59 3.42 17.56 -5.27
CA PHE A 59 2.27 18.05 -4.49
C PHE A 59 1.10 18.54 -5.36
N ASP A 60 1.38 19.08 -6.55
CA ASP A 60 0.32 19.46 -7.50
C ASP A 60 -0.40 18.24 -8.07
N GLU A 61 0.36 17.19 -8.42
CA GLU A 61 -0.22 15.90 -8.81
C GLU A 61 -1.03 15.27 -7.67
N LEU A 62 -0.59 15.40 -6.42
CA LEU A 62 -1.33 14.89 -5.26
C LEU A 62 -2.69 15.59 -5.11
N LYS A 63 -2.74 16.92 -5.29
CA LYS A 63 -3.99 17.67 -5.25
C LYS A 63 -4.93 17.25 -6.39
N ALA A 64 -4.40 17.09 -7.60
CA ALA A 64 -5.17 16.61 -8.74
C ALA A 64 -5.69 15.18 -8.52
N TRP A 65 -4.86 14.30 -7.93
CA TRP A 65 -5.21 12.93 -7.59
C TRP A 65 -6.36 12.86 -6.57
N GLN A 66 -6.29 13.66 -5.51
CA GLN A 66 -7.31 13.75 -4.46
C GLN A 66 -8.62 14.39 -4.92
N SER A 67 -8.56 15.27 -5.93
CA SER A 67 -9.75 15.96 -6.46
C SER A 67 -10.62 15.06 -7.34
N GLN A 68 -10.14 13.88 -7.73
CA GLN A 68 -10.85 12.97 -8.60
C GLN A 68 -11.60 11.90 -7.79
N MET A 69 -12.82 11.58 -8.21
CA MET A 69 -13.67 10.58 -7.55
C MET A 69 -13.06 9.16 -7.64
N PRO A 70 -13.05 8.38 -6.55
CA PRO A 70 -12.55 7.01 -6.54
C PRO A 70 -13.51 6.05 -7.27
N MET A 71 -12.97 4.94 -7.79
CA MET A 71 -13.75 3.91 -8.51
C MET A 71 -14.83 3.28 -7.64
N SER A 72 -14.57 3.16 -6.34
CA SER A 72 -15.56 2.71 -5.37
C SER A 72 -16.84 3.54 -5.37
N GLU A 73 -16.76 4.83 -5.72
CA GLU A 73 -17.92 5.73 -5.74
C GLU A 73 -18.63 5.78 -7.09
N TYR A 74 -17.89 5.88 -8.20
CA TYR A 74 -18.52 5.99 -9.53
C TYR A 74 -18.88 4.64 -10.17
N SER A 75 -18.22 3.54 -9.78
CA SER A 75 -18.49 2.19 -10.32
C SER A 75 -18.22 1.11 -9.27
N PRO A 76 -19.14 0.92 -8.30
CA PRO A 76 -18.96 -0.05 -7.22
C PRO A 76 -18.87 -1.50 -7.72
N GLN A 77 -19.53 -1.84 -8.82
CA GLN A 77 -19.47 -3.20 -9.40
C GLN A 77 -18.06 -3.53 -9.91
N LEU A 78 -17.44 -2.60 -10.64
CA LEU A 78 -16.07 -2.77 -11.13
C LEU A 78 -15.06 -2.77 -9.99
N ALA A 79 -15.29 -1.94 -8.97
CA ALA A 79 -14.50 -1.96 -7.74
C ALA A 79 -14.57 -3.35 -7.08
N GLU A 80 -15.76 -3.93 -6.91
CA GLU A 80 -15.92 -5.25 -6.31
C GLU A 80 -15.17 -6.34 -7.09
N GLU A 81 -15.23 -6.34 -8.42
CA GLU A 81 -14.51 -7.30 -9.27
C GLU A 81 -12.99 -7.21 -9.12
N GLN A 82 -12.45 -6.00 -8.98
CA GLN A 82 -11.03 -5.76 -8.72
C GLN A 82 -10.64 -6.19 -7.30
N LEU A 83 -11.50 -5.92 -6.31
CA LEU A 83 -11.25 -6.27 -4.92
C LEU A 83 -11.35 -7.78 -4.64
N ARG A 84 -12.13 -8.53 -5.44
CA ARG A 84 -12.25 -9.99 -5.32
C ARG A 84 -10.95 -10.75 -5.59
N GLN A 85 -10.03 -10.15 -6.34
CA GLN A 85 -8.73 -10.75 -6.67
C GLN A 85 -7.67 -10.51 -5.60
N LEU A 86 -7.99 -9.68 -4.60
CA LEU A 86 -7.07 -9.33 -3.52
C LEU A 86 -6.92 -10.49 -2.55
N THR A 87 -5.69 -10.72 -2.13
CA THR A 87 -5.36 -11.76 -1.18
C THR A 87 -4.35 -11.21 -0.16
N GLY A 88 -4.76 -11.16 1.11
CA GLY A 88 -3.96 -10.54 2.17
C GLY A 88 -4.00 -9.00 2.12
N SER A 89 -3.08 -8.37 2.84
CA SER A 89 -2.99 -6.90 2.98
C SER A 89 -1.65 -6.33 2.51
N LEU A 90 -0.78 -7.18 1.97
CA LEU A 90 0.57 -6.81 1.59
C LEU A 90 0.55 -6.06 0.26
N VAL A 91 1.03 -4.82 0.25
CA VAL A 91 1.12 -3.96 -0.93
C VAL A 91 2.58 -3.61 -1.18
N GLU A 92 2.94 -3.38 -2.45
CA GLU A 92 4.24 -2.82 -2.80
C GLU A 92 4.38 -1.41 -2.22
N PHE A 93 5.52 -1.14 -1.58
CA PHE A 93 5.78 0.18 -1.01
C PHE A 93 6.18 1.16 -2.13
N PRO A 94 5.46 2.27 -2.32
CA PRO A 94 5.72 3.22 -3.39
C PRO A 94 7.02 4.00 -3.13
N LEU A 95 8.00 3.85 -4.01
CA LEU A 95 9.33 4.49 -3.89
C LEU A 95 9.40 5.85 -4.57
N ASN A 96 8.49 6.13 -5.51
CA ASN A 96 8.46 7.34 -6.32
C ASN A 96 7.43 8.37 -5.81
N PHE A 97 6.70 8.05 -4.75
CA PHE A 97 5.73 8.97 -4.15
C PHE A 97 6.40 10.28 -3.71
N LEU A 98 5.92 11.41 -4.24
CA LEU A 98 6.45 12.76 -4.01
C LEU A 98 7.96 12.91 -4.28
N LEU A 99 8.52 12.10 -5.18
CA LEU A 99 9.95 12.12 -5.52
C LEU A 99 10.47 13.49 -5.97
N LYS A 100 9.62 14.30 -6.62
CA LYS A 100 9.97 15.65 -7.10
C LYS A 100 9.75 16.74 -6.07
N ALA A 101 9.24 16.40 -4.88
CA ALA A 101 8.97 17.35 -3.82
C ALA A 101 10.10 17.37 -2.78
N ASN A 102 10.39 18.55 -2.23
CA ASN A 102 11.24 18.63 -1.04
C ASN A 102 10.40 18.27 0.19
N LEU A 103 10.64 17.09 0.76
CA LEU A 103 9.94 16.59 1.94
C LEU A 103 10.55 17.09 3.27
N ALA A 104 11.67 17.81 3.23
CA ALA A 104 12.25 18.41 4.41
C ALA A 104 11.35 19.54 4.95
N PRO A 105 11.26 19.71 6.28
CA PRO A 105 10.54 20.84 6.85
C PRO A 105 11.19 22.14 6.38
N GLY A 106 10.36 23.10 5.93
CA GLY A 106 10.86 24.40 5.50
C GLY A 106 11.57 25.12 6.64
N LEU A 107 12.70 25.79 6.35
CA LEU A 107 13.55 26.46 7.35
C LEU A 107 12.82 27.52 8.19
N ALA A 108 11.73 28.10 7.68
CA ALA A 108 10.90 29.08 8.37
C ALA A 108 9.70 28.46 9.13
N SER A 109 9.49 27.14 9.03
CA SER A 109 8.43 26.41 9.74
C SER A 109 8.89 26.05 11.15
N LYS A 110 7.94 25.87 12.07
CA LYS A 110 8.22 25.40 13.44
C LYS A 110 9.03 24.09 13.45
N GLU A 111 8.73 23.19 12.51
CA GLU A 111 9.45 21.92 12.30
C GLU A 111 10.84 22.08 11.65
N GLY A 112 11.13 23.24 11.05
CA GLY A 112 12.46 23.57 10.51
C GLY A 112 13.39 24.20 11.54
N LEU A 113 12.84 24.65 12.68
CA LEU A 113 13.59 25.17 13.82
C LEU A 113 14.03 24.06 14.78
N VAL A 114 13.47 22.86 14.67
CA VAL A 114 13.88 21.70 15.46
C VAL A 114 15.08 21.00 14.80
N PRO A 115 16.03 20.45 15.59
CA PRO A 115 17.14 19.70 15.02
C PRO A 115 16.64 18.50 14.21
N THR A 116 17.25 18.24 13.05
CA THR A 116 16.90 17.09 12.20
C THR A 116 17.01 15.75 12.93
N SER A 117 17.84 15.68 13.99
CA SER A 117 17.96 14.52 14.88
C SER A 117 16.66 14.11 15.59
N VAL A 118 15.62 14.95 15.59
CA VAL A 118 14.29 14.57 16.09
C VAL A 118 13.58 13.60 15.14
N PHE A 119 13.97 13.59 13.85
CA PHE A 119 13.30 12.85 12.78
C PHE A 119 14.12 11.64 12.26
N THR A 120 15.26 11.33 12.87
CA THR A 120 16.18 10.24 12.51
C THR A 120 16.52 9.40 13.72
#